data_AF-A0A1G8EGD9-F1
#
_entry.id   AF-A0A1G8EGD9-F1
#
_cell.length_a   1.000
_cell.length_b   1.000
_cell.length_c   1.000
_cell.angle_alpha   90.00
_cell.angle_beta   90.00
_cell.angle_gamma   90.00
#
_symmetry.space_group_name_H-M   'P 1'
#
loop_
_entity.id
_entity.type
_entity.pdbx_description
1 polymer ?
#
loop_
_entity_poly.entity_id
_entity_poly.type
_entity_poly.pdbx_seq_one_letter_code
_entity_poly.pdbx_strand_id
1 'polypeptide(L)'
;MKNSITGFEAATVNGTRYLPGVDNNALATFSIYQNGVLIANSSRTRTLNVNTVDVSLRAIATVADGQAIDIRWRVDSGTITFTNRILTLNRVQL
;
A
#
# COMPACT_ATOMS: atom_id res chain seq x y z
N MET A 1 54.14 -21.23 30.17
CA MET A 1 53.61 -21.26 28.79
C MET A 1 52.31 -20.46 28.79
N LYS A 2 52.13 -19.54 27.83
CA LYS A 2 50.99 -18.61 27.77
C LYS A 2 50.02 -19.16 26.72
N ASN A 3 48.87 -19.68 27.14
CA ASN A 3 47.87 -20.20 26.20
C ASN A 3 46.99 -19.04 25.73
N SER A 4 46.88 -18.85 24.43
CA SER A 4 45.99 -17.86 23.80
C SER A 4 44.77 -18.55 23.21
N ILE A 5 43.60 -17.94 23.37
CA ILE A 5 42.40 -18.36 22.63
C ILE A 5 42.63 -18.06 21.15
N THR A 6 42.57 -19.09 20.31
CA THR A 6 42.77 -19.01 18.86
C THR A 6 41.47 -18.79 18.09
N GLY A 7 40.32 -18.81 18.75
CA GLY A 7 39.02 -18.51 18.16
C GLY A 7 37.85 -19.10 18.94
N PHE A 8 36.65 -18.95 18.37
CA PHE A 8 35.44 -19.63 18.80
C PHE A 8 34.88 -20.44 17.63
N GLU A 9 34.31 -21.60 17.92
CA GLU A 9 33.63 -22.43 16.93
C GLU A 9 32.34 -21.77 16.44
N ALA A 10 31.89 -22.15 15.24
CA ALA A 10 30.64 -21.66 14.68
C ALA A 10 29.44 -22.12 15.54
N ALA A 11 28.61 -21.17 15.98
CA ALA A 11 27.41 -21.49 16.74
C ALA A 11 26.28 -21.99 15.83
N THR A 12 25.74 -23.18 16.09
CA THR A 12 24.49 -23.65 15.48
C THR A 12 23.31 -23.10 16.26
N VAL A 13 22.48 -22.26 15.62
CA VAL A 13 21.25 -21.75 16.21
C VAL A 13 20.07 -22.62 15.73
N ASN A 14 19.57 -23.47 16.62
CA ASN A 14 18.37 -24.27 16.38
C ASN A 14 17.13 -23.50 16.90
N GLY A 15 16.37 -22.88 15.98
CA GLY A 15 15.14 -22.18 16.32
C GLY A 15 14.56 -21.42 15.12
N THR A 16 13.30 -20.97 15.24
CA THR A 16 12.65 -20.17 14.21
C THR A 16 13.30 -18.79 14.14
N ARG A 17 13.99 -18.51 13.04
CA ARG A 17 14.59 -17.19 12.79
C ARG A 17 13.54 -16.26 12.18
N TYR A 18 13.11 -15.26 12.95
CA TYR A 18 12.32 -14.15 12.41
C TYR A 18 13.29 -13.14 11.78
N LEU A 19 13.58 -13.33 10.49
CA LEU A 19 14.20 -12.29 9.69
C LEU A 19 13.21 -11.12 9.57
N PRO A 20 13.67 -9.87 9.40
CA PRO A 20 12.79 -8.80 8.93
C PRO A 20 12.32 -9.16 7.52
N GLY A 21 11.24 -9.93 7.45
CA GLY A 21 10.54 -10.23 6.21
C GLY A 21 9.82 -8.96 5.79
N VAL A 22 10.15 -8.43 4.63
CA VAL A 22 9.25 -7.48 3.97
C VAL A 22 8.02 -8.30 3.61
N ASP A 23 6.90 -8.01 4.28
CA ASP A 23 5.64 -8.69 4.02
C ASP A 23 5.12 -8.21 2.66
N ASN A 24 5.62 -8.85 1.59
CA ASN A 24 5.37 -8.45 0.21
C ASN A 24 3.93 -8.76 -0.25
N ASN A 25 3.08 -9.21 0.68
CA ASN A 25 1.71 -9.65 0.43
C ASN A 25 0.70 -8.63 0.97
N ALA A 26 0.95 -7.35 0.69
CA ALA A 26 0.01 -6.31 1.06
C ALA A 26 -1.24 -6.37 0.18
N LEU A 27 -2.42 -6.32 0.79
CA LEU A 27 -3.72 -6.26 0.14
C LEU A 27 -4.35 -4.92 0.51
N ALA A 28 -4.69 -4.11 -0.50
CA ALA A 28 -5.32 -2.83 -0.27
C ALA A 28 -6.38 -2.51 -1.31
N THR A 29 -7.44 -1.85 -0.85
CA THR A 29 -8.52 -1.35 -1.69
C THR A 29 -8.55 0.17 -1.67
N PHE A 30 -8.67 0.76 -2.84
CA PHE A 30 -8.59 2.18 -3.12
C PHE A 30 -9.90 2.63 -3.73
N SER A 31 -10.42 3.80 -3.37
CA SER A 31 -11.72 4.26 -3.88
C SER A 31 -11.87 5.78 -3.83
N ILE A 32 -12.78 6.29 -4.66
CA ILE A 32 -13.12 7.71 -4.72
C ILE A 32 -14.45 7.92 -3.98
N TYR A 33 -14.48 8.92 -3.12
CA TYR A 33 -15.66 9.31 -2.35
C TYR A 33 -16.06 10.75 -2.67
N GLN A 34 -17.36 11.02 -2.65
CA GLN A 34 -17.93 12.37 -2.71
C GLN A 34 -18.70 12.62 -1.42
N ASN A 35 -18.30 13.66 -0.67
CA ASN A 35 -18.91 14.02 0.61
C ASN A 35 -19.06 12.81 1.57
N GLY A 36 -18.03 11.95 1.63
CA GLY A 36 -18.04 10.73 2.44
C GLY A 36 -18.79 9.52 1.87
N VAL A 37 -19.45 9.64 0.71
CA VAL A 37 -20.16 8.53 0.03
C VAL A 37 -19.30 7.95 -1.08
N LEU A 38 -19.19 6.62 -1.16
CA LEU A 38 -18.44 5.94 -2.21
C LEU A 38 -19.05 6.22 -3.59
N ILE A 39 -18.23 6.65 -4.54
CA ILE A 39 -18.66 6.76 -5.93
C ILE A 39 -18.59 5.37 -6.56
N ALA A 40 -19.71 4.93 -7.14
CA ALA A 40 -19.83 3.60 -7.75
C ALA A 40 -18.75 3.37 -8.82
N ASN A 41 -18.27 2.13 -8.93
CA ASN A 41 -17.26 1.68 -9.90
C ASN A 41 -15.92 2.42 -9.83
N SER A 42 -15.64 3.14 -8.74
CA SER A 42 -14.37 3.84 -8.54
C SER A 42 -13.32 3.03 -7.76
N SER A 43 -13.68 1.83 -7.30
CA SER A 43 -12.84 1.02 -6.42
C SER A 43 -11.85 0.15 -7.19
N ARG A 44 -10.62 0.04 -6.69
CA ARG A 44 -9.61 -0.90 -7.18
C ARG A 44 -8.94 -1.59 -6.01
N THR A 45 -8.88 -2.91 -6.05
CA THR A 45 -8.11 -3.72 -5.09
C THR A 45 -6.81 -4.16 -5.75
N ARG A 46 -5.70 -4.10 -4.99
CA ARG A 46 -4.37 -4.50 -5.45
C ARG A 46 -3.71 -5.37 -4.41
N THR A 47 -2.93 -6.34 -4.89
CA THR A 47 -1.97 -7.10 -4.10
C THR A 47 -0.55 -6.73 -4.51
N LEU A 48 0.32 -6.44 -3.54
CA LEU A 48 1.68 -5.93 -3.77
C LEU A 48 2.57 -6.96 -4.50
N ASN A 49 2.33 -8.25 -4.29
CA ASN A 49 3.02 -9.35 -4.97
C ASN A 49 2.74 -9.42 -6.49
N VAL A 50 1.67 -8.79 -6.97
CA VAL A 50 1.26 -8.81 -8.39
C VAL A 50 1.33 -7.42 -9.02
N ASN A 51 1.19 -6.34 -8.23
CA ASN A 51 1.06 -4.98 -8.76
C ASN A 51 1.92 -3.99 -7.96
N THR A 52 3.19 -3.91 -8.30
CA THR A 52 4.13 -2.86 -7.84
C THR A 52 4.01 -1.54 -8.61
N VAL A 53 3.01 -1.44 -9.50
CA VAL A 53 2.77 -0.32 -10.41
C VAL A 53 1.69 0.63 -9.89
N ASP A 54 1.49 1.75 -10.60
CA ASP A 54 0.50 2.77 -10.25
C ASP A 54 -0.92 2.24 -10.03
N VAL A 55 -1.60 2.84 -9.05
CA VAL A 55 -3.02 2.61 -8.78
C VAL A 55 -3.84 3.71 -9.42
N SER A 56 -4.37 3.45 -10.60
CA SER A 56 -5.27 4.37 -11.29
C SER A 56 -6.73 4.17 -10.83
N LEU A 57 -7.34 5.24 -10.36
CA LEU A 57 -8.77 5.34 -10.07
C LEU A 57 -9.42 6.33 -11.03
N ARG A 58 -10.67 6.10 -11.40
CA ARG A 58 -11.44 7.01 -12.25
C ARG A 58 -12.90 6.99 -11.85
N ALA A 59 -13.52 8.16 -11.85
CA ALA A 59 -14.95 8.33 -11.69
C ALA A 59 -15.43 9.56 -12.48
N ILE A 60 -16.73 9.61 -12.76
CA ILE A 60 -17.44 10.81 -13.22
C ILE A 60 -18.40 11.18 -12.10
N ALA A 61 -18.39 12.44 -11.69
CA ALA A 61 -19.23 12.94 -10.61
C ALA A 61 -19.70 14.36 -10.93
N THR A 62 -20.94 14.66 -10.55
CA THR A 62 -21.45 16.03 -10.51
C THR A 62 -21.10 16.62 -9.17
N VAL A 63 -20.19 17.60 -9.17
CA VAL A 63 -19.67 18.23 -7.94
C VAL A 63 -20.28 19.62 -7.80
N ALA A 64 -21.08 19.82 -6.76
CA ALA A 64 -21.62 21.12 -6.38
C ALA A 64 -20.67 21.87 -5.45
N ASP A 65 -20.92 23.17 -5.25
CA ASP A 65 -20.11 23.99 -4.35
C ASP A 65 -20.10 23.41 -2.92
N GLY A 66 -18.93 23.47 -2.29
CA GLY A 66 -18.69 22.90 -0.96
C GLY A 66 -18.64 21.37 -0.86
N GLN A 67 -18.86 20.62 -1.96
CA GLN A 67 -18.75 19.15 -1.92
C GLN A 67 -17.30 18.69 -2.06
N ALA A 68 -16.86 17.85 -1.12
CA ALA A 68 -15.52 17.26 -1.14
C ALA A 68 -15.43 16.02 -2.03
N ILE A 69 -14.28 15.86 -2.70
CA ILE A 69 -13.86 14.61 -3.34
C ILE A 69 -12.65 14.07 -2.58
N ASP A 70 -12.81 12.87 -2.00
CA ASP A 70 -11.75 12.21 -1.23
C ASP A 70 -11.26 10.96 -1.96
N ILE A 71 -9.95 10.71 -1.90
CA ILE A 71 -9.38 9.41 -2.22
C ILE A 71 -9.11 8.70 -0.91
N ARG A 72 -9.71 7.52 -0.71
CA ARG A 72 -9.53 6.71 0.50
C ARG A 72 -8.94 5.35 0.14
N TRP A 73 -8.13 4.81 1.05
CA TRP A 73 -7.60 3.46 0.95
C TRP A 73 -7.82 2.70 2.26
N ARG A 74 -8.06 1.40 2.12
CA ARG A 74 -8.13 0.44 3.22
C ARG A 74 -7.05 -0.61 3.01
N VAL A 75 -6.20 -0.79 4.01
CA VAL A 75 -5.17 -1.83 4.01
C VAL A 75 -5.72 -3.02 4.79
N ASP A 76 -5.91 -4.13 4.11
CA ASP A 76 -6.42 -5.38 4.69
C ASP A 76 -5.29 -6.24 5.26
N SER A 77 -4.12 -6.23 4.61
CA SER A 77 -2.92 -6.94 5.06
C SER A 77 -1.64 -6.24 4.59
N GLY A 78 -0.52 -6.51 5.28
CA GLY A 78 0.81 -6.02 4.94
C GLY A 78 0.97 -4.50 5.07
N THR A 79 2.02 -3.98 4.44
CA THR A 79 2.34 -2.55 4.44
C THR A 79 2.39 -2.04 3.01
N ILE A 80 1.74 -0.89 2.77
CA ILE A 80 1.82 -0.18 1.49
C ILE A 80 2.48 1.19 1.69
N THR A 81 3.34 1.56 0.76
CA THR A 81 4.02 2.86 0.76
C THR A 81 3.69 3.58 -0.55
N PHE A 82 3.26 4.84 -0.45
CA PHE A 82 3.02 5.69 -1.62
C PHE A 82 4.11 6.72 -1.77
N THR A 83 4.75 6.72 -2.94
CA THR A 83 5.69 7.77 -3.34
C THR A 83 4.93 9.01 -3.80
N ASN A 84 4.13 8.88 -4.86
CA ASN A 84 3.41 10.01 -5.47
C ASN A 84 1.89 9.82 -5.38
N ARG A 85 1.18 10.92 -5.14
CA ARG A 85 -0.29 10.98 -5.11
C ARG A 85 -0.73 12.14 -6.00
N ILE A 86 -1.33 11.81 -7.13
CA ILE A 86 -1.78 12.78 -8.14
C ILE A 86 -3.30 12.69 -8.24
N LEU A 87 -3.97 13.83 -8.07
CA LEU A 87 -5.40 13.98 -8.34
C LEU A 87 -5.56 14.94 -9.51
N THR A 88 -6.27 14.50 -10.55
CA THR A 88 -6.57 15.31 -11.72
C THR A 88 -8.08 15.46 -11.84
N LEU A 89 -8.55 16.71 -11.89
CA LEU A 89 -9.95 17.03 -12.17
C LEU A 89 -10.07 17.51 -13.61
N ASN A 90 -10.84 16.77 -14.41
CA ASN A 90 -11.14 17.13 -15.78
C ASN A 90 -12.62 17.50 -15.88
N ARG A 91 -12.92 18.71 -16.36
CA ARG A 91 -14.30 19.09 -16.69
C ARG A 91 -14.75 18.24 -17.88
N VAL A 92 -15.81 17.45 -17.69
CA VAL A 92 -16.46 16.74 -18.78
C VAL A 92 -17.50 17.68 -19.39
N GLN A 93 -17.39 17.95 -20.68
CA GLN A 93 -18.47 18.54 -21.48
C GLN A 93 -19.22 17.40 -22.16
N LEU A 94 -20.54 17.37 -22.00
CA LEU A 94 -21.45 16.49 -22.73
C LEU A 94 -22.05 17.25 -23.91
#